data_AF-A0A7L1VS97-F1
#
_entry.id   AF-A0A7L1VS97-F1
#
_cell.length_a   1.000
_cell.length_b   1.000
_cell.length_c   1.000
_cell.angle_alpha   90.00
_cell.angle_beta   90.00
_cell.angle_gamma   90.00
#
_symmetry.space_group_name_H-M   'P 1'
#
loop_
_entity.id
_entity.type
_entity.pdbx_description
1 polymer ?
#
loop_
_entity_poly.entity_id
_entity_poly.type
_entity_poly.pdbx_seq_one_letter_code
_entity_poly.pdbx_strand_id
1 'polypeptide(L)'
;AHNDIRHGCPNWVLFKVHQALEKALVAAALCRGEAFGGHGGLMAVARRLEAEEPELRGLVLDVQWLCDCGMDGKATQYPSYHPFPVTPSEAFHSVDEEEVLKQAQKVLVTLKDHVGRK
;
A
#
# COMPACT_ATOMS: atom_id res chain seq x y z
N ALA A 1 0.20 3.13 -11.35
CA ALA A 1 0.32 4.40 -10.60
C ALA A 1 1.24 5.40 -11.30
N HIS A 2 2.31 4.96 -11.99
CA HIS A 2 3.19 5.89 -12.73
C HIS A 2 2.46 6.76 -13.77
N ASN A 3 1.42 6.23 -14.44
CA ASN A 3 0.61 6.97 -15.42
C ASN A 3 -0.21 8.13 -14.82
N ASP A 4 -0.27 8.27 -13.50
CA ASP A 4 -1.11 9.26 -12.83
C ASP A 4 -0.29 10.38 -12.16
N ILE A 5 1.04 10.26 -12.13
CA ILE A 5 1.94 11.28 -11.57
C ILE A 5 1.82 12.58 -12.37
N ARG A 6 1.85 13.74 -11.71
CA ARG A 6 1.82 15.08 -12.32
C ARG A 6 0.55 15.37 -13.13
N HIS A 7 -0.47 14.52 -13.05
CA HIS A 7 -1.79 14.75 -13.64
C HIS A 7 -2.75 15.47 -12.68
N GLY A 8 -2.27 15.89 -11.50
CA GLY A 8 -3.08 16.60 -10.50
C GLY A 8 -4.03 15.69 -9.74
N CYS A 9 -3.79 14.37 -9.72
CA CYS A 9 -4.65 13.39 -9.07
C CYS A 9 -3.87 12.45 -8.12
N PRO A 10 -3.23 12.99 -7.06
CA PRO A 10 -2.42 12.18 -6.12
C PRO A 10 -3.24 11.08 -5.43
N ASN A 11 -4.54 11.26 -5.28
CA ASN A 11 -5.45 10.23 -4.75
C ASN A 11 -5.43 8.94 -5.59
N TRP A 12 -5.29 9.04 -6.93
CA TRP A 12 -5.20 7.87 -7.80
C TRP A 12 -3.85 7.16 -7.69
N VAL A 13 -2.76 7.90 -7.50
CA VAL A 13 -1.44 7.31 -7.21
C VAL A 13 -1.52 6.50 -5.92
N LEU A 14 -1.99 7.11 -4.83
CA LEU A 14 -2.13 6.49 -3.52
C LEU A 14 -3.05 5.26 -3.56
N PHE A 15 -4.21 5.36 -4.21
CA PHE A 15 -5.14 4.23 -4.33
C PHE A 15 -4.53 3.05 -5.10
N LYS A 16 -3.86 3.33 -6.24
CA LYS A 16 -3.24 2.28 -7.05
C LYS A 16 -2.06 1.64 -6.32
N VAL A 17 -1.31 2.40 -5.52
CA VAL A 17 -0.27 1.87 -4.63
C VAL A 17 -0.87 0.97 -3.55
N HIS A 18 -1.93 1.40 -2.87
CA HIS A 18 -2.68 0.56 -1.91
C HIS A 18 -3.08 -0.78 -2.56
N GLN A 19 -3.72 -0.71 -3.72
CA GLN A 19 -4.21 -1.87 -4.45
C GLN A 19 -3.09 -2.81 -4.93
N ALA A 20 -1.90 -2.29 -5.24
CA ALA A 20 -0.75 -3.09 -5.61
C ALA A 20 -0.15 -3.81 -4.39
N LEU A 21 0.03 -3.09 -3.28
CA LEU A 21 0.57 -3.66 -2.03
C LEU A 21 -0.37 -4.70 -1.43
N GLU A 22 -1.67 -4.43 -1.39
CA GLU A 22 -2.67 -5.38 -0.90
C GLU A 22 -2.57 -6.72 -1.65
N LYS A 23 -2.52 -6.69 -2.99
CA LYS A 23 -2.40 -7.90 -3.81
C LYS A 23 -1.06 -8.60 -3.62
N ALA A 24 0.04 -7.86 -3.50
CA ALA A 24 1.37 -8.46 -3.27
C ALA A 24 1.46 -9.14 -1.91
N LEU A 25 0.91 -8.53 -0.86
CA LEU A 25 0.84 -9.10 0.49
C LEU A 25 -0.06 -10.34 0.54
N VAL A 26 -1.22 -10.31 -0.14
CA VAL A 26 -2.09 -11.48 -0.30
C VAL A 26 -1.37 -12.60 -1.02
N ALA A 27 -0.65 -12.30 -2.12
CA ALA A 27 0.12 -13.30 -2.85
C ALA A 27 1.21 -13.94 -1.96
N ALA A 28 1.95 -13.12 -1.20
CA ALA A 28 2.95 -13.62 -0.25
C ALA A 28 2.36 -14.53 0.83
N ALA A 29 1.18 -14.20 1.36
CA ALA A 29 0.47 -15.04 2.31
C ALA A 29 -0.02 -16.36 1.67
N LEU A 30 -0.59 -16.30 0.45
CA LEU A 30 -1.09 -17.49 -0.25
C LEU A 30 0.03 -18.45 -0.67
N CYS A 31 1.21 -17.95 -1.05
CA CYS A 31 2.38 -18.78 -1.36
C CYS A 31 2.86 -19.61 -0.15
N ARG A 32 2.40 -19.28 1.06
CA ARG A 32 2.67 -20.07 2.27
C ARG A 32 1.64 -21.17 2.54
N GLY A 33 0.62 -21.30 1.69
CA GLY A 33 -0.49 -22.24 1.91
C GLY A 33 -1.46 -21.79 3.01
N GLU A 34 -1.40 -20.53 3.42
CA GLU A 34 -2.31 -19.98 4.42
C GLU A 34 -3.65 -19.62 3.81
N ALA A 35 -4.74 -19.98 4.49
CA ALA A 35 -6.07 -19.52 4.12
C ALA A 35 -6.14 -17.99 4.37
N PHE A 36 -6.24 -17.22 3.29
CA PHE A 36 -6.40 -15.77 3.41
C PHE A 36 -7.79 -15.44 3.99
N GLY A 37 -7.84 -15.21 5.30
CA GLY A 37 -9.06 -14.94 6.05
C GLY A 37 -9.69 -13.56 5.84
N GLY A 38 -9.32 -12.82 4.78
CA GLY A 38 -10.04 -11.64 4.27
C GLY A 38 -10.15 -10.39 5.15
N HIS A 39 -9.90 -10.47 6.46
CA HIS A 39 -10.46 -9.50 7.42
C HIS A 39 -9.43 -8.69 8.22
N GLY A 40 -8.13 -8.89 8.00
CA GLY A 40 -7.09 -8.17 8.75
C GLY A 40 -6.73 -6.78 8.21
N GLY A 41 -7.06 -6.48 6.95
CA GLY A 41 -6.56 -5.30 6.25
C GLY A 41 -5.04 -5.38 5.99
N LEU A 42 -4.55 -4.41 5.21
CA LEU A 42 -3.19 -4.38 4.68
C LEU A 42 -2.12 -4.47 5.80
N MET A 43 -2.32 -3.74 6.91
CA MET A 43 -1.42 -3.73 8.07
C MET A 43 -1.32 -5.06 8.83
N ALA A 44 -2.43 -5.78 9.00
CA ALA A 44 -2.38 -7.04 9.73
C ALA A 44 -1.60 -8.11 8.94
N VAL A 45 -1.74 -8.11 7.62
CA VAL A 45 -0.98 -9.02 6.75
C VAL A 45 0.51 -8.68 6.79
N ALA A 46 0.86 -7.40 6.69
CA ALA A 46 2.26 -6.95 6.79
C ALA A 46 2.92 -7.34 8.13
N ARG A 47 2.22 -7.12 9.26
CA ARG A 47 2.73 -7.49 10.61
C ARG A 47 2.95 -8.98 10.76
N ARG A 48 2.01 -9.79 10.26
CA ARG A 48 2.13 -11.25 10.29
C ARG A 48 3.35 -11.71 9.48
N LEU A 49 3.44 -11.25 8.22
CA LEU A 49 4.54 -11.63 7.33
C LEU A 49 5.90 -11.23 7.90
N GLU A 50 6.06 -10.01 8.43
CA GLU A 50 7.33 -9.59 9.04
C GLU A 50 7.68 -10.40 10.30
N ALA A 51 6.71 -10.76 11.13
CA ALA A 51 6.95 -11.54 12.34
C ALA A 51 7.44 -12.96 12.04
N GLU A 52 7.01 -13.52 10.91
CA GLU A 52 7.27 -14.90 10.53
C GLU A 52 8.43 -15.05 9.54
N GLU A 53 8.78 -13.99 8.81
CA GLU A 53 9.81 -14.00 7.76
C GLU A 53 10.94 -12.99 8.08
N PRO A 54 12.11 -13.46 8.54
CA PRO A 54 13.22 -12.56 8.90
C PRO A 54 13.70 -11.66 7.76
N GLU A 55 13.56 -12.10 6.51
CA GLU A 55 13.93 -11.35 5.31
C GLU A 55 12.96 -10.22 4.96
N LEU A 56 11.77 -10.19 5.56
CA LEU A 56 10.78 -9.11 5.43
C LEU A 56 10.89 -8.07 6.56
N ARG A 57 11.99 -8.08 7.32
CA ARG A 57 12.25 -7.06 8.35
C ARG A 57 12.18 -5.66 7.75
N GLY A 58 11.42 -4.78 8.41
CA GLY A 58 11.15 -3.42 7.98
C GLY A 58 9.88 -3.27 7.14
N LEU A 59 9.21 -4.37 6.76
CA LEU A 59 7.98 -4.33 5.95
C LEU A 59 6.88 -3.49 6.61
N VAL A 60 6.61 -3.68 7.91
CA VAL A 60 5.58 -2.90 8.60
C VAL A 60 5.93 -1.43 8.63
N LEU A 61 7.20 -1.08 8.86
CA LEU A 61 7.66 0.30 8.85
C LEU A 61 7.46 0.94 7.47
N ASP A 62 7.89 0.25 6.42
CA ASP A 62 7.80 0.74 5.05
C ASP A 62 6.35 0.96 4.61
N VAL A 63 5.46 0.06 4.99
CA VAL A 63 4.04 0.14 4.64
C VAL A 63 3.29 1.14 5.52
N GLN A 64 3.65 1.27 6.80
CA GLN A 64 3.11 2.32 7.68
C GLN A 64 3.45 3.70 7.14
N TRP A 65 4.69 3.91 6.67
CA TRP A 65 5.09 5.17 6.04
C TRP A 65 4.20 5.52 4.84
N LEU A 66 3.86 4.54 4.00
CA LEU A 66 2.93 4.75 2.88
C LEU A 66 1.52 5.14 3.35
N CYS A 67 1.02 4.51 4.43
CA CYS A 67 -0.25 4.91 5.05
C CYS A 67 -0.19 6.34 5.60
N ASP A 68 0.93 6.74 6.20
CA ASP A 68 1.14 8.10 6.73
C ASP A 68 1.18 9.15 5.60
N CYS A 69 1.57 8.76 4.38
CA CYS A 69 1.43 9.58 3.17
C CYS A 69 0.00 9.66 2.62
N GLY A 70 -0.98 9.04 3.28
CA GLY A 70 -2.40 9.04 2.88
C GLY A 70 -2.82 7.85 2.00
N MET A 71 -1.97 6.82 1.87
CA MET A 71 -2.35 5.59 1.18
C MET A 71 -3.46 4.87 1.95
N ASP A 72 -4.67 4.87 1.39
CA ASP A 72 -5.83 4.20 1.99
C ASP A 72 -6.77 3.67 0.91
N GLY A 73 -7.50 2.59 1.21
CA GLY A 73 -8.45 1.97 0.28
C GLY A 73 -9.78 2.73 0.14
N LYS A 74 -10.12 3.64 1.05
CA LYS A 74 -11.41 4.34 1.08
C LYS A 74 -11.25 5.86 1.00
N ALA A 75 -10.38 6.46 1.82
CA ALA A 75 -10.14 7.89 1.84
C ALA A 75 -9.63 8.41 0.48
N THR A 76 -8.91 7.62 -0.29
CA THR A 76 -8.47 7.99 -1.64
C THR A 76 -9.61 8.03 -2.68
N GLN A 77 -10.81 7.55 -2.33
CA GLN A 77 -11.93 7.37 -3.27
C GLN A 77 -13.22 8.09 -2.86
N TYR A 78 -13.54 8.18 -1.57
CA TYR A 78 -14.86 8.58 -1.10
C TYR A 78 -14.83 9.92 -0.35
N PRO A 79 -15.62 10.94 -0.77
CA PRO A 79 -15.72 12.22 -0.06
C PRO A 79 -16.19 12.10 1.39
N SER A 80 -16.97 11.08 1.74
CA SER A 80 -17.45 10.86 3.11
C SER A 80 -16.36 10.55 4.13
N TYR A 81 -15.12 10.30 3.68
CA TYR A 81 -13.94 10.09 4.52
C TYR A 81 -13.13 11.37 4.72
N HIS A 82 -13.63 12.52 4.24
CA HIS A 82 -13.01 13.83 4.36
C HIS A 82 -13.97 14.85 4.98
N PRO A 83 -13.46 15.94 5.58
CA PRO A 83 -14.28 17.05 6.02
C PRO A 83 -15.00 17.71 4.83
N PHE A 84 -16.30 17.95 4.93
CA PHE A 84 -17.03 18.70 3.89
C PHE A 84 -16.46 20.12 3.74
N PRO A 85 -16.25 20.64 2.51
CA PRO A 85 -16.63 20.10 1.20
C PRO A 85 -15.52 19.33 0.47
N VAL A 86 -14.44 18.92 1.16
CA VAL A 86 -13.23 18.35 0.55
C VAL A 86 -13.52 17.05 -0.19
N THR A 87 -13.02 16.97 -1.41
CA THR A 87 -13.01 15.74 -2.22
C THR A 87 -11.65 15.03 -2.15
N PRO A 88 -11.58 13.72 -2.45
CA PRO A 88 -10.30 13.02 -2.50
C PRO A 88 -9.28 13.66 -3.45
N SER A 89 -9.70 14.26 -4.57
CA SER A 89 -8.78 14.96 -5.48
C SER A 89 -8.10 16.17 -4.84
N GLU A 90 -8.69 16.78 -3.81
CA GLU A 90 -8.17 17.97 -3.13
C GLU A 90 -7.39 17.62 -1.84
N ALA A 91 -7.65 16.45 -1.27
CA ALA A 91 -7.18 16.06 0.06
C ALA A 91 -5.67 15.74 0.14
N PHE A 92 -4.98 15.53 -0.98
CA PHE A 92 -3.60 14.98 -1.00
C PHE A 92 -2.59 15.86 -1.76
N HIS A 93 -2.82 17.18 -1.83
CA HIS A 93 -1.99 18.12 -2.59
C HIS A 93 -0.53 18.23 -2.11
N SER A 94 -0.23 17.83 -0.87
CA SER A 94 1.12 17.87 -0.29
C SER A 94 1.92 16.58 -0.51
N VAL A 95 1.34 15.58 -1.20
CA VAL A 95 1.97 14.28 -1.39
C VAL A 95 3.06 14.35 -2.45
N ASP A 96 4.25 13.88 -2.10
CA ASP A 96 5.31 13.62 -3.06
C ASP A 96 5.03 12.28 -3.76
N GLU A 97 4.42 12.34 -4.94
CA GLU A 97 4.05 11.15 -5.73
C GLU A 97 5.27 10.31 -6.13
N GLU A 98 6.44 10.92 -6.32
CA GLU A 98 7.66 10.23 -6.74
C GLU A 98 8.25 9.43 -5.57
N GLU A 99 8.34 10.02 -4.38
CA GLU A 99 8.83 9.31 -3.19
C GLU A 99 7.87 8.19 -2.77
N VAL A 100 6.55 8.41 -2.87
CA VAL A 100 5.54 7.36 -2.66
C VAL A 100 5.76 6.18 -3.59
N LEU A 101 5.99 6.42 -4.88
CA LEU A 101 6.21 5.34 -5.84
C LEU A 101 7.52 4.61 -5.64
N LYS A 102 8.59 5.32 -5.31
CA LYS A 102 9.90 4.73 -4.99
C LYS A 102 9.81 3.82 -3.77
N GLN A 103 9.13 4.28 -2.71
CA GLN A 103 8.92 3.49 -1.51
C GLN A 103 8.02 2.27 -1.78
N ALA A 104 6.93 2.45 -2.54
CA ALA A 104 6.07 1.34 -2.97
C ALA A 104 6.83 0.31 -3.81
N GLN A 105 7.70 0.77 -4.72
CA GLN A 105 8.53 -0.11 -5.54
C GLN A 105 9.49 -0.94 -4.68
N LYS A 106 10.13 -0.34 -3.67
CA LYS A 106 10.97 -1.06 -2.70
C LYS A 106 10.18 -2.21 -2.05
N VAL A 107 9.00 -1.93 -1.50
CA VAL A 107 8.15 -2.95 -0.85
C VAL A 107 7.75 -4.06 -1.84
N LEU A 108 7.32 -3.69 -3.04
CA LEU A 108 6.90 -4.65 -4.06
C LEU A 108 8.04 -5.55 -4.53
N VAL A 109 9.27 -5.01 -4.67
CA VAL A 109 10.45 -5.81 -5.01
C VAL A 109 10.77 -6.78 -3.88
N THR A 110 10.79 -6.33 -2.63
CA THR A 110 11.01 -7.19 -1.46
C THR A 110 10.01 -8.34 -1.38
N LEU A 111 8.71 -8.06 -1.56
CA LEU A 111 7.66 -9.10 -1.55
C LEU A 111 7.77 -10.05 -2.74
N LYS A 112 8.09 -9.54 -3.94
CA LYS A 112 8.31 -10.37 -5.13
C LYS A 112 9.49 -11.31 -4.94
N ASP A 113 10.59 -10.83 -4.38
CA ASP A 113 11.78 -11.64 -4.15
C ASP A 113 11.52 -12.71 -3.08
N HIS A 114 10.71 -12.42 -2.06
CA HIS A 114 10.23 -13.40 -1.09
C HIS A 114 9.38 -14.50 -1.75
N VAL A 115 8.40 -14.10 -2.56
CA VAL A 115 7.50 -15.03 -3.27
C VAL A 115 8.28 -15.91 -4.24
N GLY A 116 9.24 -15.36 -5.00
CA GLY A 116 10.00 -16.10 -6.01
C GLY A 116 11.00 -17.12 -5.44
N ARG A 117 11.25 -17.11 -4.13
CA ARG A 117 12.11 -18.08 -3.44
C ARG A 117 11.35 -19.32 -2.95
N LYS A 118 10.01 -19.29 -2.96
CA LYS A 118 9.13 -20.37 -2.49
C LYS A 118 8.50 -21.10 -3.66
#